data_AF-A0A3N5XAC0-F1
#
_entry.id   AF-A0A3N5XAC0-F1
#
_cell.length_a   1.000
_cell.length_b   1.000
_cell.length_c   1.000
_cell.angle_alpha   90.00
_cell.angle_beta   90.00
_cell.angle_gamma   90.00
#
_symmetry.space_group_name_H-M   'P 1'
#
loop_
_entity.id
_entity.type
_entity.pdbx_description
1 polymer ?
#
loop_
_entity_poly.entity_id
_entity_poly.type
_entity_poly.pdbx_seq_one_letter_code
_entity_poly.pdbx_strand_id
1 'polypeptide(L)'
;MDFEQTRREVLNNLLKMKKEKRPATPIASPQKKPAVQPGNVSTAGDPAQKKQILIYGKESLFIKNTIQELKSRYIVTCFNDEEKACACCIDSGISHVLLDMDPPTDWRMATDVFTTIKTQKPDVHFILFTKKTTSVEVKTLANQGAAIIAKPVSFQEVHRQLSNAGLK
;
A
#
# COMPACT_ATOMS: atom_id res chain seq x y z
N MET A 1 -46.28 -2.33 16.33
CA MET A 1 -45.55 -1.32 15.55
C MET A 1 -45.13 -1.97 14.25
N ASP A 2 -45.55 -1.41 13.12
CA ASP A 2 -45.38 -2.00 11.79
C ASP A 2 -44.02 -1.59 11.21
N PHE A 3 -43.10 -2.55 11.11
CA PHE A 3 -41.71 -2.36 10.72
C PHE A 3 -41.55 -1.74 9.32
N GLU A 4 -42.49 -2.04 8.42
CA GLU A 4 -42.52 -1.50 7.05
C GLU A 4 -42.75 0.02 7.03
N GLN A 5 -43.55 0.54 7.98
CA GLN A 5 -43.85 1.96 8.07
C GLN A 5 -42.62 2.76 8.57
N THR A 6 -41.94 2.24 9.60
CA THR A 6 -40.70 2.84 10.12
C THR A 6 -39.58 2.84 9.08
N ARG A 7 -39.45 1.75 8.29
CA ARG A 7 -38.45 1.65 7.22
C ARG A 7 -38.66 2.71 6.13
N ARG A 8 -39.91 2.97 5.73
CA ARG A 8 -40.25 4.01 4.74
C ARG A 8 -39.95 5.42 5.25
N GLU A 9 -40.22 5.71 6.51
CA GLU A 9 -39.96 7.03 7.10
C GLU A 9 -38.46 7.34 7.19
N VAL A 10 -37.64 6.36 7.59
CA VAL A 10 -36.17 6.52 7.65
C VAL A 10 -35.57 6.76 6.27
N LEU A 11 -36.01 6.03 5.25
CA LEU A 11 -35.54 6.22 3.87
C LEU A 11 -35.92 7.59 3.30
N ASN A 12 -37.13 8.07 3.59
CA ASN A 12 -37.56 9.41 3.17
C ASN A 12 -36.77 10.53 3.85
N ASN A 13 -36.38 10.37 5.12
CA ASN A 13 -35.54 11.35 5.82
C ASN A 13 -34.11 11.41 5.25
N LEU A 14 -33.51 10.27 4.90
CA LEU A 14 -32.17 10.23 4.29
C LEU A 14 -32.13 10.89 2.89
N LEU A 15 -33.21 10.74 2.10
CA LEU A 15 -33.31 11.37 0.78
C LEU A 15 -33.47 12.89 0.87
N LYS A 16 -34.17 13.40 1.89
CA LYS A 16 -34.31 14.85 2.13
C LYS A 16 -32.97 15.48 2.55
N MET A 17 -32.20 14.80 3.39
CA MET A 17 -30.89 15.30 3.85
C MET A 17 -29.83 15.38 2.74
N LYS A 18 -29.95 14.60 1.65
CA LYS A 18 -29.03 14.67 0.50
C LYS A 18 -29.23 15.88 -0.41
N LYS A 19 -30.36 16.60 -0.32
CA LYS A 19 -30.65 17.75 -1.18
C LYS A 19 -30.16 19.10 -0.63
N GLU A 20 -29.70 19.18 0.62
CA GLU A 20 -29.45 20.47 1.29
C GLU A 20 -27.98 20.84 1.55
N LYS A 21 -27.00 20.08 1.03
CA LYS A 21 -25.57 20.43 1.19
C LYS A 21 -24.81 20.40 -0.14
N ARG A 22 -24.97 21.46 -0.93
CA ARG A 22 -23.95 21.92 -1.89
C ARG A 22 -23.80 23.44 -1.77
N PRO A 23 -22.83 23.94 -0.98
CA PRO A 23 -22.44 25.35 -1.08
C PRO A 23 -21.69 25.58 -2.40
N ALA A 24 -22.12 26.64 -3.11
CA ALA A 24 -21.58 27.09 -4.37
C ALA A 24 -20.16 27.67 -4.21
N THR A 25 -19.24 27.27 -5.08
CA THR A 25 -17.93 27.90 -5.25
C THR A 25 -18.02 28.92 -6.39
N PRO A 26 -17.63 30.19 -6.21
CA PRO A 26 -17.44 31.12 -7.31
C PRO A 26 -15.98 31.08 -7.77
N ILE A 27 -15.71 30.68 -9.01
CA ILE A 27 -14.41 30.87 -9.66
C ILE A 27 -14.62 31.69 -10.92
N ALA A 28 -14.01 32.88 -10.90
CA ALA A 28 -14.00 33.87 -11.97
C ALA A 28 -13.06 33.46 -13.13
N SER A 29 -13.42 33.92 -14.33
CA SER A 29 -12.72 33.73 -15.61
C SER A 29 -11.55 34.74 -15.80
N PRO A 30 -10.89 34.84 -16.98
CA PRO A 30 -9.48 34.50 -17.21
C PRO A 30 -8.55 35.72 -17.42
N GLN A 31 -7.25 35.60 -17.10
CA GLN A 31 -6.23 36.59 -17.46
C GLN A 31 -5.06 36.00 -18.25
N LYS A 32 -4.62 36.80 -19.24
CA LYS A 32 -3.65 36.52 -20.31
C LYS A 32 -2.18 36.52 -19.83
N LYS A 33 -1.35 35.84 -20.63
CA LYS A 33 0.13 35.73 -20.61
C LYS A 33 0.88 37.09 -20.48
N PRO A 34 2.19 37.06 -20.16
CA PRO A 34 3.17 37.16 -21.26
C PRO A 34 4.36 36.17 -21.17
N ALA A 35 5.07 36.04 -22.29
CA ALA A 35 6.18 35.14 -22.58
C ALA A 35 7.55 35.64 -22.06
N VAL A 36 8.44 34.71 -21.66
CA VAL A 36 9.91 34.89 -21.65
C VAL A 36 10.58 33.58 -22.10
N GLN A 37 11.75 33.75 -22.73
CA GLN A 37 12.49 32.98 -23.73
C GLN A 37 13.07 31.59 -23.38
N PRO A 38 13.52 30.83 -24.41
CA PRO A 38 14.12 29.50 -24.29
C PRO A 38 15.63 29.60 -24.02
N GLY A 39 16.13 28.78 -23.08
CA GLY A 39 17.54 28.74 -22.71
C GLY A 39 17.98 27.35 -22.25
N ASN A 40 18.61 26.63 -23.18
CA ASN A 40 19.59 25.55 -23.08
C ASN A 40 19.66 24.60 -21.86
N VAL A 41 19.48 23.32 -22.20
CA VAL A 41 20.33 22.16 -21.87
C VAL A 41 20.77 21.99 -20.42
N SER A 42 20.13 21.03 -19.77
CA SER A 42 20.83 20.08 -18.93
C SER A 42 20.21 18.71 -19.13
N THR A 43 20.86 17.91 -19.98
CA THR A 43 20.82 16.45 -19.96
C THR A 43 21.37 15.97 -18.61
N ALA A 44 20.51 15.95 -17.60
CA ALA A 44 20.70 15.15 -16.41
C ALA A 44 19.73 13.98 -16.54
N GLY A 45 20.26 12.76 -16.67
CA GLY A 45 19.45 11.56 -16.78
C GLY A 45 18.37 11.54 -15.70
N ASP A 46 17.14 11.25 -16.11
CA ASP A 46 16.00 11.15 -15.22
C ASP A 46 16.41 10.35 -13.98
N PRO A 47 16.29 10.90 -12.75
CA PRO A 47 16.46 10.09 -11.56
C PRO A 47 15.34 9.06 -11.60
N ALA A 48 15.67 7.83 -12.01
CA ALA A 48 14.72 6.73 -12.15
C ALA A 48 13.75 6.77 -10.97
N GLN A 49 12.48 7.08 -11.25
CA GLN A 49 11.48 7.37 -10.24
C GLN A 49 11.46 6.21 -9.23
N LYS A 50 11.90 6.48 -7.99
CA LYS A 50 12.06 5.43 -6.97
C LYS A 50 10.72 4.72 -6.79
N LYS A 51 10.73 3.39 -6.94
CA LYS A 51 9.53 2.57 -6.72
C LYS A 51 9.06 2.70 -5.27
N GLN A 52 7.74 2.79 -5.08
CA GLN A 52 7.11 2.81 -3.76
C GLN A 52 6.89 1.38 -3.29
N ILE A 53 7.26 1.12 -2.03
CA ILE A 53 7.07 -0.16 -1.36
C ILE A 53 6.44 0.04 0.00
N LEU A 54 5.60 -0.90 0.42
CA LEU A 54 4.99 -0.92 1.74
C LEU A 54 5.63 -2.00 2.60
N ILE A 55 5.89 -1.69 3.86
CA ILE A 55 6.29 -2.64 4.89
C ILE A 55 5.18 -2.69 5.95
N TYR A 56 4.71 -3.88 6.27
CA TYR A 56 3.83 -4.11 7.41
C TYR A 56 4.55 -4.91 8.48
N GLY A 57 4.57 -4.37 9.69
CA GLY A 57 5.17 -5.02 10.85
C GLY A 57 5.14 -4.13 12.08
N LYS A 58 5.16 -4.75 13.26
CA LYS A 58 5.35 -4.03 14.53
C LYS A 58 6.78 -3.50 14.63
N GLU A 59 6.94 -2.41 15.36
CA GLU A 59 8.24 -1.76 15.53
C GLU A 59 9.25 -2.74 16.15
N SER A 60 10.33 -3.00 15.43
CA SER A 60 11.38 -3.91 15.84
C SER A 60 12.71 -3.49 15.20
N LEU A 61 13.83 -3.98 15.74
CA LEU A 61 15.16 -3.77 15.13
C LEU A 61 15.19 -4.29 13.69
N PHE A 62 14.51 -5.40 13.42
CA PHE A 62 14.41 -5.98 12.08
C PHE A 62 13.75 -5.01 11.09
N ILE A 63 12.59 -4.44 11.45
CA ILE A 63 11.89 -3.48 10.60
C ILE A 63 12.72 -2.22 10.39
N LYS A 64 13.33 -1.67 11.46
CA LYS A 64 14.20 -0.49 11.38
C LYS A 64 15.37 -0.69 10.42
N ASN A 65 16.06 -1.83 10.53
CA ASN A 65 17.17 -2.18 9.65
C ASN A 65 16.68 -2.36 8.21
N THR A 66 15.54 -3.03 8.01
CA THR A 66 14.96 -3.22 6.67
C THR A 66 14.63 -1.89 5.99
N ILE A 67 14.03 -0.94 6.73
CA ILE A 67 13.77 0.41 6.23
C ILE A 67 15.10 1.12 5.87
N GLN A 68 16.09 1.03 6.75
CA GLN A 68 17.39 1.69 6.55
C GLN A 68 18.12 1.18 5.30
N GLU A 69 18.06 -0.11 5.02
CA GLU A 69 18.66 -0.69 3.81
C GLU A 69 17.91 -0.28 2.54
N LEU A 70 16.58 -0.33 2.58
CA LEU A 70 15.75 -0.12 1.39
C LEU A 70 15.56 1.36 1.01
N LYS A 71 15.61 2.31 1.96
CA LYS A 71 15.39 3.75 1.69
C LYS A 71 16.37 4.37 0.68
N SER A 72 17.54 3.74 0.50
CA SER A 72 18.54 4.17 -0.49
C SER A 72 18.00 4.08 -1.93
N ARG A 73 17.17 3.06 -2.22
CA ARG A 73 16.69 2.71 -3.57
C ARG A 73 15.17 2.86 -3.76
N TYR A 74 14.40 2.82 -2.68
CA TYR A 74 12.94 2.81 -2.72
C TYR A 74 12.34 3.93 -1.87
N ILE A 75 11.10 4.30 -2.17
CA ILE A 75 10.26 5.08 -1.25
C ILE A 75 9.58 4.06 -0.34
N VAL A 76 9.95 4.05 0.93
CA VAL A 76 9.51 3.02 1.90
C VAL A 76 8.49 3.63 2.84
N THR A 77 7.29 3.06 2.87
CA THR A 77 6.25 3.39 3.85
C THR A 77 6.06 2.20 4.78
N CYS A 78 6.02 2.42 6.09
CA CYS A 78 5.85 1.37 7.08
C CYS A 78 4.60 1.61 7.93
N PHE A 79 3.78 0.57 8.10
CA PHE A 79 2.61 0.58 8.97
C PHE A 79 2.66 -0.58 9.97
N ASN A 80 2.10 -0.33 11.15
CA ASN A 80 1.92 -1.31 12.21
C ASN A 80 0.42 -1.54 12.53
N ASP A 81 -0.43 -0.97 11.70
CA ASP A 81 -1.88 -0.92 11.73
C ASP A 81 -2.40 -1.45 10.39
N GLU A 82 -3.30 -2.43 10.44
CA GLU A 82 -3.76 -3.16 9.26
C GLU A 82 -4.57 -2.27 8.32
N GLU A 83 -5.54 -1.52 8.86
CA GLU A 83 -6.44 -0.68 8.07
C GLU A 83 -5.66 0.38 7.28
N LYS A 84 -4.70 1.03 7.93
CA LYS A 84 -3.82 2.02 7.27
C LYS A 84 -2.93 1.39 6.21
N ALA A 85 -2.40 0.19 6.46
CA ALA A 85 -1.58 -0.52 5.48
C ALA A 85 -2.39 -0.86 4.22
N CYS A 86 -3.58 -1.43 4.41
CA CYS A 86 -4.51 -1.77 3.34
C CYS A 86 -4.93 -0.54 2.55
N ALA A 87 -5.44 0.51 3.22
CA ALA A 87 -5.86 1.74 2.57
C ALA A 87 -4.72 2.38 1.76
N CYS A 88 -3.52 2.49 2.34
CA CYS A 88 -2.37 3.02 1.63
C CYS A 88 -2.03 2.19 0.38
N CYS A 89 -2.03 0.87 0.47
CA CYS A 89 -1.72 0.02 -0.69
C CYS A 89 -2.78 0.12 -1.79
N ILE A 90 -4.06 0.27 -1.43
CA ILE A 90 -5.17 0.36 -2.38
C ILE A 90 -5.21 1.72 -3.08
N ASP A 91 -4.94 2.80 -2.37
CA ASP A 91 -5.03 4.16 -2.92
C ASP A 91 -3.76 4.60 -3.67
N SER A 92 -2.64 3.89 -3.49
CA SER A 92 -1.34 4.26 -4.06
C SER A 92 -0.88 3.34 -5.20
N GLY A 93 0.20 3.76 -5.89
CA GLY A 93 0.91 2.97 -6.91
C GLY A 93 1.88 1.92 -6.33
N ILE A 94 1.66 1.45 -5.10
CA ILE A 94 2.49 0.42 -4.48
C ILE A 94 2.31 -0.90 -5.22
N SER A 95 3.42 -1.45 -5.72
CA SER A 95 3.47 -2.75 -6.40
C SER A 95 4.01 -3.87 -5.53
N HIS A 96 4.65 -3.52 -4.41
CA HIS A 96 5.33 -4.47 -3.53
C HIS A 96 4.99 -4.23 -2.06
N VAL A 97 4.63 -5.31 -1.38
CA VAL A 97 4.32 -5.32 0.04
C VAL A 97 5.22 -6.35 0.74
N LEU A 98 5.95 -5.89 1.74
CA LEU A 98 6.81 -6.70 2.59
C LEU A 98 6.09 -6.91 3.93
N LEU A 99 5.88 -8.17 4.32
CA LEU A 99 5.15 -8.52 5.54
C LEU A 99 6.09 -9.20 6.53
N ASP A 100 6.12 -8.71 7.76
CA ASP A 100 6.73 -9.41 8.89
C ASP A 100 5.72 -10.36 9.54
N MET A 101 6.07 -11.64 9.65
CA MET A 101 5.22 -12.68 10.23
C MET A 101 5.65 -13.09 11.64
N ASP A 102 6.78 -12.56 12.15
CA ASP A 102 7.29 -12.95 13.46
C ASP A 102 6.93 -11.93 14.55
N PRO A 103 6.83 -12.37 15.83
CA PRO A 103 6.69 -11.45 16.95
C PRO A 103 7.78 -10.36 16.95
N PRO A 104 7.44 -9.11 17.29
CA PRO A 104 6.18 -8.67 17.92
C PRO A 104 4.98 -8.51 16.97
N THR A 105 5.15 -8.73 15.66
CA THR A 105 4.04 -8.68 14.70
C THR A 105 3.09 -9.88 14.91
N ASP A 106 1.79 -9.64 14.92
CA ASP A 106 0.80 -10.72 14.90
C ASP A 106 0.65 -11.23 13.47
N TRP A 107 1.03 -12.49 13.27
CA TRP A 107 0.96 -13.16 11.98
C TRP A 107 -0.47 -13.24 11.42
N ARG A 108 -1.50 -13.21 12.27
CA ARG A 108 -2.91 -13.21 11.84
C ARG A 108 -3.22 -11.90 11.13
N MET A 109 -2.88 -10.77 11.76
CA MET A 109 -3.08 -9.46 11.16
C MET A 109 -2.24 -9.29 9.88
N ALA A 110 -1.01 -9.83 9.85
CA ALA A 110 -0.21 -9.85 8.61
C ALA A 110 -0.88 -10.69 7.50
N THR A 111 -1.53 -11.79 7.85
CA THR A 111 -2.33 -12.62 6.93
C THR A 111 -3.57 -11.87 6.44
N ASP A 112 -4.23 -11.11 7.31
CA ASP A 112 -5.40 -10.31 6.95
C ASP A 112 -5.03 -9.15 6.02
N VAL A 113 -3.89 -8.48 6.24
CA VAL A 113 -3.29 -7.52 5.30
C VAL A 113 -3.03 -8.17 3.95
N PHE A 114 -2.39 -9.35 3.93
CA PHE A 114 -2.12 -10.08 2.68
C PHE A 114 -3.40 -10.33 1.90
N THR A 115 -4.37 -10.99 2.54
CA THR A 115 -5.60 -11.45 1.88
C THR A 115 -6.46 -10.28 1.41
N THR A 116 -6.58 -9.22 2.22
CA THR A 116 -7.32 -8.00 1.88
C THR A 116 -6.72 -7.31 0.67
N ILE A 117 -5.42 -7.04 0.67
CA ILE A 117 -4.76 -6.36 -0.43
C ILE A 117 -4.74 -7.26 -1.67
N LYS A 118 -4.45 -8.57 -1.55
CA LYS A 118 -4.40 -9.48 -2.70
C LYS A 118 -5.75 -9.63 -3.39
N THR A 119 -6.84 -9.59 -2.63
CA THR A 119 -8.22 -9.63 -3.17
C THR A 119 -8.55 -8.38 -3.97
N GLN A 120 -8.11 -7.20 -3.51
CA GLN A 120 -8.42 -5.93 -4.18
C GLN A 120 -7.43 -5.56 -5.29
N LYS A 121 -6.16 -5.96 -5.14
CA LYS A 121 -5.05 -5.71 -6.07
C LYS A 121 -4.25 -7.00 -6.29
N PRO A 122 -4.70 -7.90 -7.19
CA PRO A 122 -4.06 -9.19 -7.41
C PRO A 122 -2.64 -9.06 -7.98
N ASP A 123 -2.31 -7.94 -8.62
CA ASP A 123 -0.98 -7.68 -9.20
C ASP A 123 0.07 -7.28 -8.18
N VAL A 124 -0.31 -7.02 -6.92
CA VAL A 124 0.65 -6.71 -5.87
C VAL A 124 1.49 -7.94 -5.54
N HIS A 125 2.80 -7.74 -5.51
CA HIS A 125 3.80 -8.74 -5.14
C HIS A 125 4.06 -8.70 -3.64
N PHE A 126 3.96 -9.86 -3.00
CA PHE A 126 4.18 -9.99 -1.56
C PHE A 126 5.48 -10.71 -1.27
N ILE A 127 6.21 -10.19 -0.29
CA ILE A 127 7.41 -10.81 0.27
C ILE A 127 7.18 -11.00 1.77
N LEU A 128 7.22 -12.24 2.24
CA LEU A 128 7.04 -12.61 3.64
C LEU A 128 8.38 -12.82 4.31
N PHE A 129 8.57 -12.18 5.45
CA PHE A 129 9.70 -12.44 6.33
C PHE A 129 9.26 -13.27 7.52
N THR A 130 9.88 -14.44 7.70
CA THR A 130 9.57 -15.32 8.82
C THR A 130 10.77 -16.16 9.25
N LYS A 131 10.85 -16.50 10.54
CA LYS A 131 11.73 -17.56 11.05
C LYS A 131 11.13 -18.96 10.81
N LYS A 132 9.81 -19.08 10.65
CA LYS A 132 9.07 -20.35 10.58
C LYS A 132 8.58 -20.63 9.17
N THR A 133 9.49 -20.89 8.24
CA THR A 133 9.14 -21.11 6.82
C THR A 133 8.27 -22.34 6.56
N THR A 134 8.28 -23.31 7.47
CA THR A 134 7.57 -24.59 7.31
C THR A 134 6.14 -24.57 7.81
N SER A 135 5.69 -23.46 8.39
CA SER A 135 4.37 -23.38 9.00
C SER A 135 3.25 -23.34 7.95
N VAL A 136 2.06 -23.77 8.35
CA VAL A 136 0.92 -24.03 7.44
C VAL A 136 0.45 -22.73 6.77
N GLU A 137 0.30 -21.69 7.56
CA GLU A 137 0.00 -20.32 7.21
C GLU A 137 1.00 -19.75 6.20
N VAL A 138 2.31 -19.90 6.43
CA VAL A 138 3.34 -19.42 5.50
C VAL A 138 3.27 -20.18 4.16
N LYS A 139 3.11 -21.50 4.21
CA LYS A 139 2.91 -22.33 3.01
C LYS A 139 1.64 -21.94 2.24
N THR A 140 0.56 -21.63 2.96
CA THR A 140 -0.71 -21.22 2.37
C THR A 140 -0.55 -19.90 1.61
N LEU A 141 0.12 -18.92 2.21
CA LEU A 141 0.39 -17.63 1.55
C LEU A 141 1.34 -17.77 0.37
N ALA A 142 2.34 -18.66 0.44
CA ALA A 142 3.22 -18.96 -0.69
C ALA A 142 2.48 -19.62 -1.86
N ASN A 143 1.55 -20.53 -1.57
CA ASN A 143 0.67 -21.12 -2.60
C ASN A 143 -0.23 -20.07 -3.27
N GLN A 144 -0.51 -18.95 -2.59
CA GLN A 144 -1.23 -17.78 -3.12
C GLN A 144 -0.31 -16.77 -3.82
N GLY A 145 0.97 -17.12 -4.04
CA GLY A 145 1.92 -16.34 -4.81
C GLY A 145 2.82 -15.40 -4.00
N ALA A 146 2.88 -15.54 -2.66
CA ALA A 146 3.83 -14.81 -1.85
C ALA A 146 5.25 -15.41 -1.96
N ALA A 147 6.26 -14.56 -2.08
CA ALA A 147 7.66 -14.97 -1.94
C ALA A 147 8.02 -15.08 -0.46
N ILE A 148 8.68 -16.16 -0.04
CA ILE A 148 9.14 -16.33 1.35
C ILE A 148 10.64 -16.04 1.42
N ILE A 149 11.03 -15.17 2.36
CA ILE A 149 12.42 -14.95 2.73
C ILE A 149 12.59 -15.33 4.21
N ALA A 150 13.38 -16.37 4.45
CA ALA A 150 13.70 -16.82 5.80
C ALA A 150 14.53 -15.78 6.55
N LYS A 151 14.30 -15.63 7.85
CA LYS A 151 15.20 -14.88 8.74
C LYS A 151 16.32 -15.79 9.25
N PRO A 152 17.58 -15.32 9.32
CA PRO A 152 18.07 -13.97 9.02
C PRO A 152 18.01 -13.62 7.52
N VAL A 153 17.63 -12.37 7.22
CA VAL A 153 17.36 -11.91 5.84
C VAL A 153 18.65 -11.57 5.11
N SER A 154 18.81 -12.10 3.90
CA SER A 154 19.77 -11.59 2.92
C SER A 154 19.13 -10.49 2.07
N PHE A 155 19.62 -9.25 2.19
CA PHE A 155 19.08 -8.12 1.42
C PHE A 155 19.33 -8.24 -0.09
N GLN A 156 20.34 -9.01 -0.50
CA GLN A 156 20.53 -9.35 -1.91
C GLN A 156 19.30 -10.09 -2.47
N GLU A 157 18.75 -11.02 -1.70
CA GLU A 157 17.54 -11.76 -2.07
C GLU A 157 16.30 -10.84 -2.11
N VAL A 158 16.18 -9.94 -1.13
CA VAL A 158 15.11 -8.93 -1.12
C VAL A 158 15.14 -8.07 -2.39
N HIS A 159 16.32 -7.57 -2.78
CA HIS A 159 16.49 -6.79 -4.00
C HIS A 159 16.18 -7.59 -5.26
N ARG A 160 16.55 -8.87 -5.30
CA ARG A 160 16.21 -9.77 -6.40
C ARG A 160 14.71 -9.90 -6.57
N GLN A 161 13.98 -10.15 -5.48
CA GLN A 161 12.52 -10.26 -5.48
C GLN A 161 11.84 -8.96 -5.90
N LEU A 162 12.32 -7.80 -5.40
CA LEU A 162 11.81 -6.48 -5.76
C LEU A 162 12.09 -6.08 -7.22
N SER A 163 13.03 -6.74 -7.89
CA SER A 163 13.39 -6.48 -9.28
C SER A 163 12.66 -7.40 -10.26
N ASN A 164 12.45 -8.67 -9.90
CA ASN A 164 11.87 -9.69 -10.78
C ASN A 164 10.38 -9.48 -11.08
N ALA A 165 9.65 -8.76 -10.24
CA ALA A 165 8.24 -8.43 -10.43
C ALA A 165 7.95 -7.44 -11.59
N GLY A 166 8.96 -7.01 -12.34
CA GLY A 166 8.80 -6.21 -13.57
C GLY A 166 8.91 -6.99 -14.88
N LEU A 167 9.06 -8.32 -14.83
CA LEU A 167 9.20 -9.19 -16.01
C LEU A 167 7.96 -10.09 -16.14
N LYS A 168 6.88 -9.53 -16.68
CA LYS A 168 5.82 -10.30 -17.33
C LYS A 168 5.36 -9.56 -18.58
#